data_AF-U3Q835-F1
#
_entry.id   AF-U3Q835-F1
#
_cell.length_a   1.000
_cell.length_b   1.000
_cell.length_c   1.000
_cell.angle_alpha   90.00
_cell.angle_beta   90.00
_cell.angle_gamma   90.00
#
_symmetry.space_group_name_H-M   'P 1'
#
loop_
_entity.id
_entity.type
_entity.pdbx_description
1 polymer ?
#
loop_
_entity_poly.entity_id
_entity_poly.type
_entity_poly.pdbx_seq_one_letter_code
_entity_poly.pdbx_strand_id
1 'polypeptide(L)' 'MNKFSSMQFKEKETFEKIIKNGKYLFVYPILSVFLSKEKNFLQNSTVNLVGTLVKKKF' A
#
# COMPACT_ATOMS: atom_id res chain seq x y z
N MET A 1 4.00 3.92 22.47
CA MET A 1 3.77 5.00 21.48
C MET A 1 4.31 4.53 20.13
N ASN A 2 3.46 4.00 19.23
CA ASN A 2 3.91 3.59 17.91
C ASN A 2 3.87 4.78 16.97
N LYS A 3 5.07 5.26 16.66
CA LYS A 3 5.38 6.40 15.80
C LYS A 3 5.07 5.99 14.37
N PHE A 4 3.89 6.35 13.86
CA PHE A 4 3.67 6.35 12.41
C PHE A 4 4.62 7.41 11.85
N SER A 5 5.77 6.96 11.34
CA SER A 5 6.71 7.80 10.61
C SER A 5 5.92 8.52 9.52
N SER A 6 6.04 9.85 9.50
CA SER A 6 5.37 10.74 8.56
C SER A 6 5.57 10.24 7.13
N MET A 7 4.52 9.65 6.55
CA MET A 7 4.43 9.29 5.15
C MET A 7 4.75 10.54 4.33
N GLN A 8 5.80 10.51 3.52
CA GLN A 8 6.19 11.68 2.73
C GLN A 8 5.03 12.02 1.80
N PHE A 9 4.72 13.30 1.55
CA PHE A 9 3.53 13.71 0.78
C PHE A 9 3.39 12.99 -0.57
N LYS A 10 4.51 12.65 -1.24
CA LYS A 10 4.53 11.83 -2.47
C LYS A 10 4.03 10.39 -2.28
N GLU A 11 4.34 9.77 -1.13
CA GLU A 11 3.91 8.41 -0.82
C GLU A 11 2.40 8.35 -0.54
N LYS A 12 1.84 9.40 0.08
CA LYS A 12 0.40 9.51 0.35
C LYS A 12 -0.43 9.49 -0.95
N GLU A 13 -0.04 10.28 -1.94
CA GLU A 13 -0.74 10.33 -3.23
C GLU A 13 -0.68 8.98 -3.96
N THR A 14 0.49 8.35 -3.98
CA THR A 14 0.69 7.00 -4.53
C THR A 14 -0.18 5.97 -3.80
N PHE A 15 -0.23 6.02 -2.47
CA PHE A 15 -1.05 5.14 -1.67
C PHE A 15 -2.54 5.30 -1.98
N GLU A 16 -3.06 6.53 -2.00
CA GLU A 16 -4.45 6.80 -2.37
C GLU A 16 -4.78 6.31 -3.78
N LYS A 17 -3.85 6.47 -4.73
CA LYS A 17 -4.01 5.98 -6.10
C LYS A 17 -4.07 4.46 -6.16
N ILE A 18 -3.27 3.75 -5.36
CA ILE A 18 -3.29 2.28 -5.27
C ILE A 18 -4.60 1.78 -4.65
N ILE A 19 -5.10 2.42 -3.59
CA ILE A 19 -6.37 2.05 -2.97
C ILE A 19 -7.55 2.27 -3.94
N LYS A 20 -7.54 3.36 -4.71
CA LYS A 20 -8.62 3.69 -5.66
C LYS A 20 -8.60 2.84 -6.93
N ASN A 21 -7.42 2.58 -7.50
CA ASN A 21 -7.28 2.03 -8.85
C ASN A 21 -6.54 0.69 -8.92
N GLY A 22 -5.99 0.22 -7.80
CA GLY A 22 -5.25 -1.03 -7.72
C GLY A 22 -6.18 -2.24 -7.86
N LYS A 23 -5.59 -3.38 -8.26
CA LYS A 23 -6.25 -4.67 -8.18
C LYS A 23 -6.34 -5.10 -6.73
N TYR A 24 -7.52 -5.57 -6.35
CA TYR A 24 -7.80 -6.05 -5.01
C TYR A 24 -7.65 -7.57 -4.94
N LEU A 25 -6.88 -8.06 -3.97
CA LEU A 25 -6.81 -9.47 -3.61
C LEU A 25 -7.20 -9.63 -2.14
N PHE A 26 -8.23 -10.44 -1.90
CA PHE A 26 -8.63 -10.79 -0.55
C PHE A 26 -7.91 -12.07 -0.12
N VAL A 27 -7.03 -11.95 0.88
CA VAL A 27 -6.32 -13.07 1.48
C VAL A 27 -7.00 -13.39 2.81
N TYR A 28 -7.99 -14.27 2.73
CA TYR A 28 -8.88 -14.63 3.83
C TYR A 28 -8.12 -15.24 5.03
N PRO A 29 -8.52 -14.99 6.30
CA PRO A 29 -9.48 -14.00 6.78
C PRO A 29 -8.82 -12.72 7.34
N ILE A 30 -7.51 -12.52 7.13
CA ILE A 30 -6.71 -11.57 7.92
C ILE A 30 -6.24 -10.36 7.10
N LEU A 31 -6.12 -10.47 5.77
CA LEU A 31 -5.42 -9.48 4.97
C LEU A 31 -6.15 -9.13 3.66
N SER A 32 -6.25 -7.84 3.39
CA SER A 32 -6.62 -7.30 2.08
C SER A 32 -5.36 -6.70 1.44
N VAL A 33 -5.04 -7.11 0.21
CA VAL A 33 -3.88 -6.62 -0.53
C VAL A 33 -4.33 -5.85 -1.74
N PHE A 34 -3.80 -4.63 -1.92
CA PHE A 34 -4.01 -3.82 -3.11
C PHE A 34 -2.71 -3.79 -3.92
N LEU A 35 -2.80 -4.16 -5.19
CA LEU A 35 -1.66 -4.27 -6.11
C LEU A 35 -1.83 -3.27 -7.25
N SER A 36 -0.83 -2.44 -7.50
CA SER A 36 -0.77 -1.59 -8.68
C SER A 36 0.43 -1.98 -9.54
N LYS A 37 0.23 -2.00 -10.86
CA LYS A 37 1.31 -2.21 -11.81
C LYS A 37 1.81 -0.85 -12.27
N GLU A 38 2.93 -0.41 -11.73
CA GLU A 38 3.61 0.77 -12.26
C GLU A 38 4.47 0.42 -13.48
N LYS A 39 4.42 1.27 -14.51
CA LYS A 39 5.08 1.03 -15.80
C LYS A 39 6.59 1.36 -15.80
N ASN A 40 7.10 2.08 -14.80
CA ASN A 40 8.45 2.68 -14.81
C ASN A 40 9.30 2.37 -13.56
N PHE A 41 9.23 1.16 -12.99
CA PHE A 41 10.26 0.75 -12.03
C PHE A 41 11.46 0.20 -12.79
N LEU A 42 12.60 0.89 -12.68
CA LEU A 42 13.92 0.37 -13.02
C LEU A 42 14.07 -1.01 -12.36
N GLN A 43 14.04 -2.06 -13.19
CA GLN A 43 14.70 -3.38 -13.12
C GLN A 43 15.18 -4.01 -11.79
N ASN A 44 14.74 -3.60 -10.62
CA ASN A 44 14.92 -4.35 -9.38
C ASN A 44 13.55 -4.89 -8.95
N SER A 45 13.38 -6.18 -9.22
CA SER A 45 12.19 -7.04 -9.13
C SER A 45 11.61 -7.23 -7.72
N THR A 46 11.76 -6.25 -6.83
CA THR A 46 11.28 -6.37 -5.44
C THR A 46 9.89 -5.78 -5.32
N VAL A 47 8.98 -6.50 -4.66
CA VAL A 47 7.65 -5.99 -4.30
C VAL A 47 7.83 -4.83 -3.33
N ASN A 48 7.53 -3.61 -3.77
CA ASN A 48 7.60 -2.42 -2.93
C ASN A 48 6.31 -2.28 -2.10
N LEU A 49 6.43 -2.39 -0.77
CA LEU A 49 5.33 -2.10 0.14
C LEU A 49 5.17 -0.58 0.28
N VAL A 50 4.04 -0.05 -0.16
CA VAL A 50 3.75 1.40 -0.11
C VAL A 50 3.10 1.82 1.23
N GLY A 51 2.35 0.92 1.89
CA GLY A 51 1.73 1.22 3.17
C GLY A 51 0.83 0.09 3.67
N THR A 52 0.38 0.19 4.92
CA THR A 52 -0.57 -0.76 5.53
C THR A 52 -1.70 0.01 6.20
N LEU A 53 -2.94 -0.41 5.98
CA LEU A 53 -4.12 0.10 6.67
C LEU A 53 -4.62 -0.95 7.67
N VAL A 54 -4.67 -0.60 8.95
CA VAL A 54 -5.21 -1.47 10.00
C VAL A 54 -6.44 -0.81 10.59
N LYS A 55 -7.57 -1.52 10.60
CA LYS A 55 -8.78 -1.06 11.29
C LYS A 55 -8.51 -1.11 12.79
N LYS A 56 -8.54 0.04 13.46
CA LYS A 56 -8.47 0.12 14.93
C LYS A 56 -9.70 -0.63 15.50
N LYS A 57 -9.47 -1.67 16.30
CA LYS A 57 -10.51 -2.26 17.14
C LYS A 57 -10.69 -1.35 18.36
N PHE A 58 -11.93 -0.98 18.64
CA PHE A 58 -12.31 -0.25 19.85
C PHE A 58 -12.26 -1.21 21.04
#